data_AF-A0A662T2U6-F1
#
_entry.id   AF-A0A662T2U6-F1
#
_cell.length_a   1.000
_cell.length_b   1.000
_cell.length_c   1.000
_cell.angle_alpha   90.00
_cell.angle_beta   90.00
_cell.angle_gamma   90.00
#
_symmetry.space_group_name_H-M   'P 1'
#
loop_
_entity.id
_entity.type
_entity.pdbx_description
1 polymer ?
#
loop_
_entity_poly.entity_id
_entity_poly.type
_entity_poly.pdbx_seq_one_letter_code
_entity_poly.pdbx_strand_id
1 'polypeptide(L)'
;MAKLKRRRYGRQLLKASMVILVAAVAATLIITHRRRSSGIEGEKLIAICYYSKDASSGGAEMQIIAADIVQYLARVTRPPISEAEIGGGLLDKEKPPEAYSYIVIKGPASGGRGCKILVIPENRTIVLEADSYMKLRSTTDRLVLALCRPYILKVSRYEKSPSGWVLLMILPGTSDIYAGMWLSGSTIEEVERSVTVIRADGIPIEDYEVARILLGDRYIG
;
A
#
# COMPACT_ATOMS: atom_id res chain seq x y z
N MET A 1 65.11 18.50 11.42
CA MET A 1 63.79 19.00 11.90
C MET A 1 62.70 19.13 10.81
N ALA A 2 63.00 19.35 9.52
CA ALA A 2 61.97 19.54 8.48
C ALA A 2 61.09 18.31 8.16
N LYS A 3 61.62 17.08 8.28
CA LYS A 3 60.87 15.82 8.02
C LYS A 3 59.71 15.56 9.02
N LEU A 4 59.83 16.02 10.27
CA LEU A 4 58.78 15.85 11.29
C LEU A 4 57.59 16.81 11.09
N LYS A 5 57.84 18.04 10.60
CA LYS A 5 56.78 19.01 10.28
C LYS A 5 55.90 18.54 9.11
N ARG A 6 56.47 17.94 8.05
CA ARG A 6 55.71 17.39 6.90
C ARG A 6 54.77 16.25 7.31
N ARG A 7 55.19 15.35 8.20
CA ARG A 7 54.32 14.24 8.68
C ARG A 7 53.15 14.72 9.54
N ARG A 8 53.32 15.78 10.33
CA ARG A 8 52.22 16.41 11.10
C ARG A 8 51.20 17.10 10.19
N TYR A 9 51.67 17.85 9.19
CA TYR A 9 50.81 18.52 8.21
C TYR A 9 49.98 17.52 7.39
N GLY A 10 50.60 16.42 6.92
CA GLY A 10 49.87 15.38 6.17
C GLY A 10 48.79 14.68 6.99
N ARG A 11 49.03 14.42 8.28
CA ARG A 11 48.01 13.85 9.19
C ARG A 11 46.87 14.83 9.51
N GLN A 12 47.17 16.13 9.57
CA GLN A 12 46.13 17.16 9.76
C GLN A 12 45.25 17.31 8.51
N LEU A 13 45.85 17.28 7.31
CA LEU A 13 45.12 17.28 6.05
C LEU A 13 44.21 16.06 5.90
N LEU A 14 44.70 14.85 6.21
CA LEU A 14 43.89 13.63 6.16
C LEU A 14 42.69 13.66 7.12
N LYS A 15 42.88 14.18 8.34
CA LYS A 15 41.78 14.35 9.31
C LYS A 15 40.76 15.37 8.81
N ALA A 16 41.21 16.50 8.28
CA ALA A 16 40.31 17.52 7.73
C ALA A 16 39.49 16.97 6.55
N SER A 17 40.12 16.25 5.61
CA SER A 17 39.41 15.63 4.48
C SER A 17 38.40 14.57 4.94
N MET A 18 38.72 13.80 5.98
CA MET A 18 37.82 12.77 6.51
C MET A 18 36.60 13.40 7.20
N VAL A 19 36.78 14.51 7.93
CA VAL A 19 35.68 15.26 8.54
C VAL A 19 34.76 15.86 7.47
N ILE A 20 35.33 16.42 6.39
CA ILE A 20 34.55 16.95 5.26
C ILE A 20 33.75 15.83 4.59
N LEU A 21 34.35 14.66 4.38
CA LEU A 21 33.68 13.52 3.76
C LEU A 21 32.51 13.02 4.63
N VAL A 22 32.72 12.89 5.95
CA VAL A 22 31.65 12.50 6.88
C VAL A 22 30.54 13.54 6.92
N ALA A 23 30.87 14.83 6.93
CA ALA A 23 29.89 15.90 6.87
C ALA A 23 29.11 15.90 5.54
N ALA A 24 29.77 15.62 4.42
CA ALA A 24 29.13 15.53 3.11
C ALA A 24 28.18 14.33 3.03
N VAL A 25 28.58 13.15 3.54
CA VAL A 25 27.72 11.97 3.60
C VAL A 25 26.52 12.21 4.53
N ALA A 26 26.75 12.80 5.71
CA ALA A 26 25.68 13.14 6.64
C ALA A 26 24.72 14.17 6.05
N ALA A 27 25.22 15.23 5.41
CA ALA A 27 24.39 16.21 4.72
C ALA A 27 23.61 15.58 3.55
N THR A 28 24.23 14.69 2.79
CA THR A 28 23.55 13.97 1.70
C THR A 28 22.43 13.12 2.25
N LEU A 29 22.68 12.32 3.30
CA LEU A 29 21.67 11.51 3.99
C LEU A 29 20.54 12.35 4.58
N ILE A 30 20.86 13.51 5.18
CA ILE A 30 19.85 14.45 5.70
C ILE A 30 19.04 15.06 4.55
N ILE A 31 19.64 15.35 3.40
CA ILE A 31 18.95 15.89 2.22
C ILE A 31 18.09 14.84 1.53
N THR A 32 18.54 13.59 1.39
CA THR A 32 17.69 12.49 0.87
C THR A 32 16.59 12.13 1.85
N HIS A 33 16.88 12.12 3.15
CA HIS A 33 15.86 11.93 4.17
C HIS A 33 14.88 13.10 4.20
N ARG A 34 15.34 14.35 4.07
CA ARG A 34 14.47 15.52 3.96
C ARG A 34 13.68 15.52 2.68
N ARG A 35 14.23 15.17 1.52
CA ARG A 35 13.46 15.03 0.27
C ARG A 35 12.42 13.92 0.35
N ARG A 36 12.68 12.86 1.12
CA ARG A 36 11.69 11.80 1.42
C ARG A 36 10.68 12.18 2.49
N SER A 37 11.05 13.04 3.44
CA SER A 37 10.15 13.55 4.50
C SER A 37 9.48 14.88 4.15
N SER A 38 9.92 15.53 3.07
CA SER A 38 9.33 16.69 2.43
C SER A 38 8.62 16.20 1.18
N GLY A 39 7.75 15.20 1.34
CA GLY A 39 6.56 15.16 0.51
C GLY A 39 5.99 16.57 0.53
N ILE A 40 5.74 17.12 -0.66
CA ILE A 40 5.11 18.43 -0.80
C ILE A 40 3.96 18.46 0.19
N GLU A 41 3.81 19.52 1.02
CA GLU A 41 2.67 19.64 1.92
C GLU A 41 1.38 19.34 1.14
N GLY A 42 0.80 18.15 1.37
CA GLY A 42 -0.37 17.66 0.62
C GLY A 42 -0.21 16.32 -0.12
N GLU A 43 0.99 15.84 -0.41
CA GLU A 43 1.20 14.57 -1.12
C GLU A 43 1.01 13.37 -0.18
N LYS A 44 0.07 12.49 -0.52
CA LYS A 44 -0.24 11.27 0.24
C LYS A 44 0.66 10.11 -0.20
N LEU A 45 0.92 9.14 0.68
CA LEU A 45 1.66 7.94 0.29
C LEU A 45 0.81 7.04 -0.60
N ILE A 46 -0.46 6.84 -0.21
CA ILE A 46 -1.43 6.07 -0.97
C ILE A 46 -2.71 6.87 -1.05
N ALA A 47 -3.30 6.97 -2.24
CA ALA A 47 -4.65 7.50 -2.40
C ALA A 47 -5.64 6.39 -2.77
N ILE A 48 -6.71 6.27 -2.00
CA ILE A 48 -7.85 5.40 -2.31
C ILE A 48 -8.94 6.25 -2.95
N CYS A 49 -9.29 5.92 -4.19
CA CYS A 49 -10.18 6.72 -5.01
C CYS A 49 -11.38 5.89 -5.49
N TYR A 50 -12.59 6.46 -5.44
CA TYR A 50 -13.82 5.83 -5.93
C TYR A 50 -14.74 6.89 -6.54
N TYR A 51 -15.70 6.51 -7.38
CA TYR A 51 -16.59 7.48 -8.04
C TYR A 51 -17.72 7.95 -7.10
N SER A 52 -18.07 9.25 -7.13
CA SER A 52 -19.21 9.77 -6.33
C SER A 52 -20.54 9.10 -6.65
N LYS A 53 -20.74 8.66 -7.90
CA LYS A 53 -21.96 7.93 -8.29
C LYS A 53 -22.15 6.68 -7.46
N ASP A 54 -21.07 5.94 -7.16
CA ASP A 54 -21.12 4.78 -6.27
C ASP A 54 -21.33 5.18 -4.80
N ALA A 55 -20.91 6.38 -4.38
CA ALA A 55 -21.12 6.90 -3.03
C ALA A 55 -22.54 7.49 -2.82
N SER A 56 -23.15 8.04 -3.86
CA SER A 56 -24.45 8.71 -3.84
C SER A 56 -25.64 7.79 -4.15
N SER A 57 -25.41 6.66 -4.85
CA SER A 57 -26.43 5.65 -5.14
C SER A 57 -26.87 4.80 -3.93
N GLY A 58 -26.70 5.31 -2.69
CA GLY A 58 -27.03 4.62 -1.44
C GLY A 58 -25.92 3.70 -0.88
N GLY A 59 -24.72 3.70 -1.45
CA GLY A 59 -23.68 2.72 -1.10
C GLY A 59 -22.68 3.19 -0.03
N ALA A 60 -22.96 2.90 1.24
CA ALA A 60 -21.90 2.84 2.27
C ALA A 60 -20.78 1.84 1.91
N GLU A 61 -21.03 0.97 0.93
CA GLU A 61 -20.16 -0.10 0.48
C GLU A 61 -18.77 0.36 0.04
N MET A 62 -18.66 1.42 -0.76
CA MET A 62 -17.35 1.94 -1.19
C MET A 62 -16.53 2.47 -0.02
N GLN A 63 -17.20 3.10 0.94
CA GLN A 63 -16.55 3.60 2.14
C GLN A 63 -16.10 2.46 3.05
N ILE A 64 -16.91 1.40 3.18
CA ILE A 64 -16.57 0.18 3.92
C ILE A 64 -15.33 -0.47 3.30
N ILE A 65 -15.33 -0.68 1.98
CA ILE A 65 -14.20 -1.25 1.25
C ILE A 65 -12.95 -0.40 1.42
N ALA A 66 -13.06 0.92 1.22
CA ALA A 66 -11.92 1.82 1.39
C ALA A 66 -11.38 1.79 2.82
N ALA A 67 -12.27 1.82 3.84
CA ALA A 67 -11.90 1.78 5.24
C ALA A 67 -11.23 0.44 5.61
N ASP A 68 -11.69 -0.68 5.05
CA ASP A 68 -11.08 -1.98 5.27
C ASP A 68 -9.65 -2.05 4.71
N ILE A 69 -9.45 -1.57 3.48
CA ILE A 69 -8.12 -1.45 2.87
C ILE A 69 -7.20 -0.58 3.73
N VAL A 70 -7.69 0.56 4.24
CA VAL A 70 -6.92 1.43 5.15
C VAL A 70 -6.46 0.66 6.39
N GLN A 71 -7.34 -0.10 7.03
CA GLN A 71 -6.99 -0.85 8.24
C GLN A 71 -5.88 -1.86 7.99
N TYR A 72 -5.93 -2.58 6.86
CA TYR A 72 -4.88 -3.51 6.49
C TYR A 72 -3.57 -2.79 6.20
N LEU A 73 -3.59 -1.75 5.36
CA LEU A 73 -2.39 -0.96 5.05
C LEU A 73 -1.71 -0.41 6.32
N ALA A 74 -2.50 0.09 7.27
CA ALA A 74 -1.96 0.66 8.50
C ALA A 74 -1.36 -0.40 9.45
N ARG A 75 -1.86 -1.63 9.44
CA ARG A 75 -1.46 -2.69 10.38
C ARG A 75 -0.39 -3.63 9.87
N VAL A 76 -0.37 -3.92 8.57
CA VAL A 76 0.45 -5.02 8.01
C VAL A 76 1.72 -4.55 7.30
N THR A 77 1.89 -3.23 7.14
CA THR A 77 3.09 -2.65 6.50
C THR A 77 4.19 -2.36 7.53
N ARG A 78 5.47 -2.47 7.14
CA ARG A 78 6.56 -1.85 7.90
C ARG A 78 7.55 -1.09 6.98
N PRO A 79 8.00 0.11 7.38
CA PRO A 79 7.51 0.87 8.53
C PRO A 79 6.01 1.18 8.39
N PRO A 80 5.24 1.18 9.50
CA PRO A 80 3.80 1.35 9.45
C PRO A 80 3.40 2.58 8.65
N ILE A 81 2.38 2.44 7.83
CA ILE A 81 1.72 3.56 7.15
C ILE A 81 0.68 4.13 8.10
N SER A 82 0.81 5.41 8.46
CA SER A 82 -0.22 6.11 9.23
C SER A 82 -1.48 6.31 8.39
N GLU A 83 -2.66 6.29 9.01
CA GLU A 83 -3.92 6.67 8.34
C GLU A 83 -3.83 8.09 7.76
N ALA A 84 -3.04 8.99 8.36
CA ALA A 84 -2.82 10.34 7.85
C ALA A 84 -2.02 10.37 6.53
N GLU A 85 -1.21 9.33 6.26
CA GLU A 85 -0.47 9.14 5.00
C GLU A 85 -1.36 8.56 3.89
N ILE A 86 -2.57 8.11 4.21
CA ILE A 86 -3.55 7.58 3.26
C ILE A 86 -4.58 8.68 2.95
N GLY A 87 -4.70 9.03 1.67
CA GLY A 87 -5.73 9.93 1.17
C GLY A 87 -6.97 9.18 0.72
N GLY A 88 -8.14 9.81 0.86
CA GLY A 88 -9.39 9.36 0.26
C GLY A 88 -9.93 10.43 -0.70
N GLY A 89 -10.43 10.04 -1.86
CA GLY A 89 -10.94 10.98 -2.85
C GLY A 89 -12.06 10.43 -3.72
N LEU A 90 -12.95 11.34 -4.14
CA LEU A 90 -13.92 11.06 -5.20
C LEU A 90 -13.27 11.32 -6.56
N LEU A 91 -13.32 10.34 -7.48
CA LEU A 91 -12.66 10.41 -8.80
C LEU A 91 -13.27 11.44 -9.75
N ASP A 92 -14.52 11.84 -9.51
CA ASP A 92 -15.26 12.82 -10.31
C ASP A 92 -15.03 14.27 -9.84
N LYS A 93 -14.13 14.50 -8.87
CA LYS A 93 -13.61 15.84 -8.58
C LYS A 93 -12.49 16.20 -9.56
N GLU A 94 -12.37 17.49 -9.90
CA GLU A 94 -11.49 18.02 -10.96
C GLU A 94 -10.01 17.62 -10.84
N LYS A 95 -9.52 17.27 -9.63
CA LYS A 95 -8.16 16.77 -9.44
C LYS A 95 -8.14 15.62 -8.42
N PRO A 96 -7.64 14.43 -8.78
CA PRO A 96 -7.39 13.37 -7.81
C PRO A 96 -6.32 13.83 -6.79
N PRO A 97 -6.32 13.29 -5.56
CA PRO A 97 -5.29 13.59 -4.59
C PRO A 97 -3.90 13.25 -5.16
N GLU A 98 -2.92 14.12 -4.95
CA GLU A 98 -1.53 13.82 -5.30
C GLU A 98 -1.01 12.73 -4.36
N ALA A 99 -0.59 11.60 -4.93
CA ALA A 99 -0.11 10.47 -4.17
C ALA A 99 0.94 9.65 -4.91
N TYR A 100 1.79 8.97 -4.14
CA TYR A 100 2.85 8.11 -4.67
C TYR A 100 2.33 6.82 -5.32
N SER A 101 1.26 6.24 -4.75
CA SER A 101 0.55 5.09 -5.28
C SER A 101 -0.96 5.28 -5.19
N TYR A 102 -1.71 4.59 -6.04
CA TYR A 102 -3.16 4.72 -6.12
C TYR A 102 -3.85 3.36 -5.99
N ILE A 103 -4.96 3.34 -5.26
CA ILE A 103 -5.95 2.27 -5.29
C ILE A 103 -7.24 2.88 -5.83
N VAL A 104 -7.69 2.40 -6.97
CA VAL A 104 -8.94 2.83 -7.59
C VAL A 104 -9.98 1.74 -7.41
N ILE A 105 -11.12 2.09 -6.83
CA ILE A 105 -12.24 1.18 -6.65
C ILE A 105 -13.29 1.53 -7.71
N LYS A 106 -13.52 0.59 -8.64
CA LYS A 106 -14.44 0.73 -9.76
C LYS A 106 -15.58 -0.28 -9.64
N GLY A 107 -16.68 0.17 -9.06
CA GLY A 107 -17.89 -0.62 -8.83
C GLY A 107 -18.88 -0.65 -10.00
N PRO A 108 -20.05 -1.28 -9.78
CA PRO A 108 -21.09 -1.39 -10.80
C PRO A 108 -21.62 -0.02 -11.29
N ALA A 109 -21.77 0.98 -10.42
CA ALA A 109 -22.32 2.28 -10.82
C ALA A 109 -21.28 3.19 -11.51
N SER A 110 -19.98 2.85 -11.42
CA SER A 110 -18.90 3.46 -12.20
C SER A 110 -18.50 2.67 -13.45
N GLY A 111 -19.33 1.71 -13.86
CA GLY A 111 -19.12 0.93 -15.09
C GLY A 111 -17.98 -0.09 -14.96
N GLY A 112 -17.75 -0.62 -13.77
CA GLY A 112 -16.89 -1.78 -13.54
C GLY A 112 -17.38 -3.00 -14.32
N ARG A 113 -16.46 -3.72 -14.96
CA ARG A 113 -16.75 -4.89 -15.80
C ARG A 113 -15.85 -6.07 -15.43
N GLY A 114 -16.48 -7.17 -15.01
CA GLY A 114 -15.79 -8.40 -14.58
C GLY A 114 -15.20 -8.28 -13.17
N CYS A 115 -14.78 -9.40 -12.58
CA CYS A 115 -14.24 -9.49 -11.22
C CYS A 115 -12.71 -9.61 -11.27
N LYS A 116 -12.00 -8.49 -11.15
CA LYS A 116 -10.55 -8.47 -11.36
C LYS A 116 -9.82 -7.36 -10.62
N ILE A 117 -8.52 -7.56 -10.47
CA ILE A 117 -7.54 -6.53 -10.11
C ILE A 117 -6.73 -6.21 -11.36
N LEU A 118 -6.75 -4.95 -11.78
CA LEU A 118 -5.90 -4.44 -12.85
C LEU A 118 -4.72 -3.68 -12.24
N VAL A 119 -3.51 -3.99 -12.68
CA VAL A 119 -2.28 -3.38 -12.21
C VAL A 119 -1.67 -2.53 -13.31
N ILE A 120 -1.38 -1.27 -12.99
CA ILE A 120 -0.70 -0.31 -13.87
C ILE A 120 0.62 0.06 -13.17
N PRO A 121 1.72 -0.67 -13.44
CA PRO A 121 2.98 -0.48 -12.73
C PRO A 121 3.58 0.92 -12.91
N GLU A 122 3.36 1.54 -14.08
CA GLU A 122 4.01 2.79 -14.50
C GLU A 122 3.69 3.96 -13.56
N ASN A 123 2.49 3.96 -12.98
CA ASN A 123 2.04 4.97 -12.03
C ASN A 123 1.61 4.35 -10.68
N ARG A 124 2.06 3.12 -10.38
CA ARG A 124 1.75 2.37 -9.15
C ARG A 124 0.25 2.36 -8.81
N THR A 125 -0.58 2.15 -9.83
CA THR A 125 -2.03 2.12 -9.66
C THR A 125 -2.54 0.68 -9.64
N ILE A 126 -3.33 0.36 -8.63
CA ILE A 126 -4.11 -0.86 -8.53
C ILE A 126 -5.58 -0.50 -8.71
N VAL A 127 -6.28 -1.14 -9.64
CA VAL A 127 -7.71 -0.94 -9.85
C VAL A 127 -8.45 -2.20 -9.43
N LEU A 128 -9.34 -2.07 -8.44
CA LEU A 128 -10.31 -3.09 -8.07
C LEU A 128 -11.55 -2.89 -8.95
N GLU A 129 -11.84 -3.83 -9.84
CA GLU A 129 -12.95 -3.72 -10.79
C GLU A 129 -13.94 -4.86 -10.61
N ALA A 130 -15.22 -4.52 -10.48
CA ALA A 130 -16.32 -5.46 -10.32
C ALA A 130 -17.61 -4.98 -10.99
N ASP A 131 -18.39 -5.93 -11.53
CA ASP A 131 -19.76 -5.68 -12.05
C ASP A 131 -20.85 -5.82 -10.97
N SER A 132 -20.48 -6.15 -9.73
CA SER A 132 -21.38 -6.22 -8.57
C SER A 132 -20.61 -5.93 -7.28
N TYR A 133 -21.31 -5.42 -6.25
CA TYR A 133 -20.69 -5.14 -4.95
C TYR A 133 -20.14 -6.39 -4.26
N MET A 134 -20.79 -7.54 -4.40
CA MET A 134 -20.26 -8.80 -3.86
C MET A 134 -18.93 -9.21 -4.50
N LYS A 135 -18.82 -9.10 -5.83
CA LYS A 135 -17.54 -9.34 -6.52
C LYS A 135 -16.49 -8.30 -6.13
N LEU A 136 -16.90 -7.05 -5.87
CA LEU A 136 -15.99 -6.01 -5.41
C LEU A 136 -15.40 -6.32 -4.02
N ARG A 137 -16.21 -6.88 -3.11
CA ARG A 137 -15.71 -7.43 -1.85
C ARG A 137 -14.69 -8.54 -2.09
N SER A 138 -14.94 -9.47 -3.02
CA SER A 138 -13.95 -10.50 -3.38
C SER A 138 -12.65 -9.90 -3.95
N THR A 139 -12.73 -8.87 -4.82
CA THR A 139 -11.52 -8.18 -5.30
C THR A 139 -10.76 -7.46 -4.19
N THR A 140 -11.47 -6.95 -3.18
CA THR A 140 -10.88 -6.33 -1.99
C THR A 140 -10.17 -7.37 -1.15
N ASP A 141 -10.84 -8.48 -0.85
CA ASP A 141 -10.25 -9.63 -0.15
C ASP A 141 -9.01 -10.14 -0.90
N ARG A 142 -9.02 -10.19 -2.24
CA ARG A 142 -7.85 -10.59 -3.04
C ARG A 142 -6.69 -9.60 -2.91
N LEU A 143 -6.95 -8.29 -2.85
CA LEU A 143 -5.92 -7.30 -2.55
C LEU A 143 -5.39 -7.47 -1.11
N VAL A 144 -6.27 -7.73 -0.14
CA VAL A 144 -5.87 -8.00 1.25
C VAL A 144 -4.98 -9.24 1.33
N LEU A 145 -5.30 -10.31 0.58
CA LEU A 145 -4.42 -11.47 0.45
C LEU A 145 -3.05 -11.06 -0.08
N ALA A 146 -2.99 -10.27 -1.14
CA ALA A 146 -1.72 -9.79 -1.69
C ALA A 146 -0.89 -9.01 -0.66
N LEU A 147 -1.54 -8.15 0.13
CA LEU A 147 -0.88 -7.35 1.16
C LEU A 147 -0.41 -8.18 2.36
N CYS A 148 -1.16 -9.22 2.73
CA CYS A 148 -1.00 -9.91 4.00
C CYS A 148 -0.45 -11.34 3.88
N ARG A 149 -0.26 -11.89 2.66
CA ARG A 149 -0.01 -13.31 2.41
C ARG A 149 1.02 -13.96 3.34
N PRO A 150 2.19 -13.35 3.63
CA PRO A 150 3.19 -13.94 4.53
C PRO A 150 2.70 -14.15 5.97
N TYR A 151 1.63 -13.48 6.37
CA TYR A 151 1.16 -13.35 7.75
C TYR A 151 -0.15 -14.11 8.03
N ILE A 152 -0.79 -14.64 6.99
CA ILE A 152 -2.12 -15.24 7.10
C ILE A 152 -2.04 -16.58 7.80
N LEU A 153 -2.92 -16.76 8.79
CA LEU A 153 -3.15 -18.05 9.45
C LEU A 153 -4.32 -18.80 8.83
N LYS A 154 -5.49 -18.15 8.76
CA LYS A 154 -6.73 -18.72 8.20
C LYS A 154 -7.83 -17.66 8.07
N VAL A 155 -8.85 -18.00 7.29
CA VAL A 155 -10.17 -17.36 7.33
C VAL A 155 -11.08 -18.16 8.27
N SER A 156 -11.81 -17.47 9.15
CA SER A 156 -12.68 -18.10 10.15
C SER A 156 -14.01 -17.38 10.26
N ARG A 157 -15.07 -18.12 10.61
CA ARG A 157 -16.34 -17.51 11.00
C ARG A 157 -16.20 -16.83 12.36
N TYR A 158 -16.82 -15.66 12.49
CA TYR A 158 -16.90 -14.89 13.71
C TYR A 158 -18.23 -14.14 13.75
N GLU A 159 -19.14 -14.57 14.63
CA GLU A 159 -20.53 -14.10 14.66
C GLU A 159 -20.68 -12.59 14.94
N LYS A 160 -19.67 -11.98 15.56
CA LYS A 160 -19.67 -10.53 15.83
C LYS A 160 -19.10 -9.70 14.67
N SER A 161 -18.58 -10.32 13.60
CA SER A 161 -18.15 -9.61 12.40
C SER A 161 -19.37 -9.26 11.54
N PRO A 162 -19.46 -8.05 10.96
CA PRO A 162 -20.54 -7.68 10.04
C PRO A 162 -20.71 -8.64 8.85
N SER A 163 -19.62 -9.23 8.36
CA SER A 163 -19.66 -10.23 7.28
C SER A 163 -19.86 -11.66 7.80
N GLY A 164 -19.76 -11.88 9.11
CA GLY A 164 -19.70 -13.21 9.72
C GLY A 164 -18.35 -13.92 9.54
N TRP A 165 -17.38 -13.28 8.89
CA TRP A 165 -16.05 -13.83 8.60
C TRP A 165 -14.94 -12.85 8.96
N VAL A 166 -13.79 -13.40 9.34
CA VAL A 166 -12.56 -12.65 9.64
C VAL A 166 -11.35 -13.35 9.05
N LEU A 167 -10.35 -12.56 8.68
CA LEU A 167 -9.02 -13.05 8.33
C LEU A 167 -8.13 -12.96 9.56
N LEU A 168 -7.61 -14.10 10.01
CA LEU A 168 -6.69 -14.19 11.14
C LEU A 168 -5.26 -14.16 10.62
N MET A 169 -4.43 -13.29 11.21
CA MET A 169 -3.03 -13.11 10.83
C MET A 169 -2.14 -12.80 12.03
N ILE A 170 -0.84 -13.07 11.89
CA ILE A 170 0.19 -12.63 12.85
C ILE A 170 0.75 -11.29 12.37
N LEU A 171 0.69 -10.25 13.20
CA LEU A 171 1.21 -8.95 12.77
C LEU A 171 2.74 -9.02 12.53
N PRO A 172 3.27 -8.33 11.50
CA PRO A 172 4.68 -8.40 11.17
C PRO A 172 5.55 -7.96 12.36
N GLY A 173 6.48 -8.81 12.79
CA GLY A 173 7.40 -8.52 13.90
C GLY A 173 6.77 -8.60 15.29
N THR A 174 5.57 -9.16 15.44
CA THR A 174 4.96 -9.46 16.75
C THR A 174 4.46 -10.90 16.80
N SER A 175 4.08 -11.37 17.99
CA SER A 175 3.39 -12.65 18.19
C SER A 175 1.87 -12.50 18.29
N ASP A 176 1.34 -11.29 18.05
CA ASP A 176 -0.05 -10.97 18.27
C ASP A 176 -0.90 -11.43 17.08
N ILE A 177 -2.03 -12.06 17.40
CA ILE A 177 -3.04 -12.42 16.40
C ILE A 177 -3.94 -11.20 16.19
N TYR A 178 -4.00 -10.74 14.95
CA TYR A 178 -4.98 -9.77 14.49
C TYR A 178 -6.09 -10.49 13.73
N ALA A 179 -7.34 -10.10 14.04
CA ALA A 179 -8.53 -10.50 13.30
C ALA A 179 -9.02 -9.29 12.49
N GLY A 180 -8.75 -9.29 11.19
CA GLY A 180 -9.24 -8.28 10.25
C GLY A 180 -10.54 -8.72 9.58
N MET A 181 -11.25 -7.78 8.97
CA MET A 181 -12.53 -8.07 8.31
C MET A 181 -12.29 -8.88 7.03
N TRP A 182 -13.17 -9.84 6.76
CA TRP A 182 -13.15 -10.58 5.50
C TRP A 182 -14.50 -10.39 4.81
N LEU A 183 -14.52 -9.59 3.74
CA LEU A 183 -15.74 -8.95 3.27
C LEU A 183 -16.62 -9.89 2.44
N SER A 184 -16.04 -10.72 1.59
CA SER A 184 -16.78 -11.56 0.64
C SER A 184 -17.53 -12.71 1.30
N GLY A 185 -17.11 -13.11 2.50
CA GLY A 185 -17.61 -14.32 3.16
C GLY A 185 -17.28 -15.63 2.42
N SER A 186 -16.31 -15.58 1.50
CA SER A 186 -15.83 -16.74 0.73
C SER A 186 -14.58 -17.34 1.38
N THR A 187 -14.19 -18.54 0.99
CA THR A 187 -12.88 -19.12 1.34
C THR A 187 -11.75 -18.40 0.60
N ILE A 188 -10.50 -18.60 1.04
CA ILE A 188 -9.32 -18.05 0.34
C ILE A 188 -9.31 -18.57 -1.10
N GLU A 189 -9.47 -19.89 -1.27
CA GLU A 189 -9.43 -20.58 -2.56
C GLU A 189 -10.50 -20.08 -3.54
N GLU A 190 -11.70 -19.78 -3.05
CA GLU A 190 -12.77 -19.18 -3.85
C GLU A 190 -12.40 -17.76 -4.29
N VAL A 191 -11.80 -16.95 -3.41
CA VAL A 191 -11.31 -15.62 -3.78
C VAL A 191 -10.19 -15.71 -4.83
N GLU A 192 -9.23 -16.62 -4.66
CA GLU A 192 -8.12 -16.77 -5.64
C GLU A 192 -8.62 -17.20 -7.02
N ARG A 193 -9.65 -18.05 -7.07
CA ARG A 193 -10.22 -18.54 -8.35
C ARG A 193 -11.15 -17.55 -9.02
N SER A 194 -11.87 -16.74 -8.23
CA SER A 194 -12.90 -15.83 -8.75
C SER A 194 -12.38 -14.46 -9.16
N VAL A 195 -11.20 -14.07 -8.68
CA VAL A 195 -10.59 -12.77 -8.96
C VAL A 195 -9.39 -12.94 -9.87
N THR A 196 -9.50 -12.45 -11.09
CA THR A 196 -8.36 -12.38 -12.01
C THR A 196 -7.44 -11.23 -11.63
N VAL A 197 -6.12 -11.46 -11.58
CA VAL A 197 -5.12 -10.41 -11.32
C VAL A 197 -4.24 -10.27 -12.56
N ILE A 198 -4.30 -9.10 -13.20
CA ILE A 198 -3.63 -8.85 -14.49
C ILE A 198 -3.01 -7.45 -14.54
N ARG A 199 -1.96 -7.32 -15.34
CA ARG A 199 -1.40 -6.03 -15.74
C ARG A 199 -2.23 -5.37 -16.85
N ALA A 200 -2.01 -4.08 -17.05
CA ALA A 200 -2.66 -3.28 -18.09
C ALA A 200 -2.48 -3.82 -19.53
N ASP A 201 -1.38 -4.54 -19.77
CA ASP A 201 -1.06 -5.22 -21.04
C ASP A 201 -1.73 -6.61 -21.17
N GLY A 202 -2.51 -7.03 -20.17
CA GLY A 202 -3.23 -8.30 -20.15
C GLY A 202 -2.44 -9.48 -19.58
N ILE A 203 -1.19 -9.26 -19.14
CA ILE A 203 -0.35 -10.33 -18.59
C ILE A 203 -0.78 -10.65 -17.14
N PRO A 204 -1.02 -11.92 -16.78
CA PRO A 204 -1.28 -12.32 -15.39
C PRO A 204 -0.13 -11.91 -14.46
N ILE A 205 -0.46 -11.52 -13.25
CA ILE A 205 0.52 -11.07 -12.27
C ILE A 205 0.27 -11.71 -10.91
N GLU A 206 1.35 -12.10 -10.24
CA GLU A 206 1.31 -12.74 -8.93
C GLU A 206 0.98 -11.73 -7.83
N ASP A 207 0.30 -12.21 -6.78
CA ASP A 207 -0.15 -11.39 -5.65
C ASP A 207 0.99 -10.58 -5.01
N TYR A 208 2.17 -11.19 -4.83
CA TYR A 208 3.31 -10.52 -4.22
C TYR A 208 3.78 -9.32 -5.05
N GLU A 209 3.61 -9.35 -6.38
CA GLU A 209 3.98 -8.23 -7.23
C GLU A 209 2.97 -7.10 -7.14
N VAL A 210 1.68 -7.39 -6.95
CA VAL A 210 0.65 -6.38 -6.65
C VAL A 210 1.06 -5.58 -5.42
N ALA A 211 1.39 -6.28 -4.33
CA ALA A 211 1.80 -5.64 -3.09
C ALA A 211 3.11 -4.85 -3.23
N ARG A 212 4.11 -5.41 -3.93
CA ARG A 212 5.38 -4.73 -4.21
C ARG A 212 5.19 -3.47 -5.07
N ILE A 213 4.29 -3.48 -6.06
CA ILE A 213 4.00 -2.31 -6.88
C ILE A 213 3.32 -1.22 -6.05
N LEU A 214 2.35 -1.60 -5.22
CA LEU A 214 1.61 -0.67 -4.38
C LEU A 214 2.47 -0.07 -3.26
N LEU A 215 3.26 -0.90 -2.56
CA LEU A 215 3.99 -0.52 -1.34
C LEU A 215 5.48 -0.21 -1.57
N GLY A 216 6.07 -0.64 -2.69
CA GLY A 216 7.50 -0.52 -2.97
C GLY A 216 8.35 -1.20 -1.89
N ASP A 217 9.39 -0.50 -1.43
CA ASP A 217 10.33 -0.96 -0.39
C ASP A 217 9.68 -1.18 0.99
N ARG A 218 8.40 -0.83 1.17
CA ARG A 218 7.63 -1.03 2.41
C ARG A 218 6.89 -2.37 2.45
N TYR A 219 6.90 -3.12 1.35
CA TYR A 219 6.38 -4.48 1.37
C TYR A 219 7.35 -5.38 2.13
N ILE A 220 6.83 -6.12 3.10
CA ILE A 220 7.58 -7.18 3.76
C ILE A 220 6.93 -8.49 3.33
N GLY A 221 7.60 -9.13 2.39
CA GLY A 221 7.30 -10.48 1.88
C GLY A 221 8.24 -11.50 2.47
#